data_AF-A0A852SHW6-F1
#
_entry.id   AF-A0A852SHW6-F1
#
_cell.length_a   1.000
_cell.length_b   1.000
_cell.length_c   1.000
_cell.angle_alpha   90.00
_cell.angle_beta   90.00
_cell.angle_gamma   90.00
#
_symmetry.space_group_name_H-M   'P 1'
#
loop_
_entity.id
_entity.type
_entity.pdbx_description
1 polymer ?
#
loop_
_entity_poly.entity_id
_entity_poly.type
_entity_poly.pdbx_seq_one_letter_code
_entity_poly.pdbx_strand_id
1 'polypeptide(L)' 'MNVVAFLFSFVLFSFGIWVMSVAFQVVGFEAPVFFSGIVAVSLSFAIPFHVLGKADGA' A
#
# COMPACT_ATOMS: atom_id res chain seq x y z
N MET A 1 7.80 -16.26 -8.03
CA MET A 1 7.24 -15.49 -6.88
C MET A 1 8.33 -15.04 -5.92
N ASN A 2 8.67 -13.74 -5.91
CA ASN A 2 9.65 -13.20 -4.97
C ASN A 2 8.97 -12.91 -3.62
N VAL A 3 9.23 -13.75 -2.61
CA VAL A 3 8.66 -13.64 -1.26
C VAL A 3 8.94 -12.27 -0.62
N VAL A 4 10.08 -11.66 -0.93
CA VAL A 4 10.44 -10.34 -0.42
C VAL A 4 9.51 -9.25 -0.98
N ALA A 5 9.16 -9.32 -2.27
CA ALA A 5 8.22 -8.38 -2.88
C ALA A 5 6.80 -8.56 -2.31
N PHE A 6 6.40 -9.80 -2.02
CA PHE A 6 5.13 -10.09 -1.36
C PHE A 6 5.08 -9.50 0.06
N LEU A 7 6.12 -9.74 0.87
CA LEU A 7 6.21 -9.20 2.24
C LEU A 7 6.21 -7.67 2.24
N PHE A 8 6.94 -7.05 1.32
CA PHE A 8 6.95 -5.60 1.17
C PHE A 8 5.55 -5.05 0.82
N SER A 9 4.85 -5.72 -0.11
CA SER A 9 3.49 -5.35 -0.50
C SER A 9 2.52 -5.51 0.68
N PHE A 10 2.65 -6.57 1.46
CA PHE A 10 1.83 -6.81 2.64
C PHE A 10 2.05 -5.74 3.72
N VAL A 11 3.30 -5.37 3.99
CA VAL A 11 3.63 -4.28 4.93
C VAL A 11 3.05 -2.95 4.44
N LEU A 12 3.20 -2.63 3.15
CA LEU A 12 2.66 -1.40 2.56
C LEU A 12 1.12 -1.36 2.63
N PHE A 13 0.46 -2.50 2.41
CA PHE A 13 -0.97 -2.64 2.57
C PHE A 13 -1.42 -2.36 4.01
N SER A 14 -0.82 -3.05 4.99
CA SER A 14 -1.13 -2.87 6.41
C SER A 14 -0.86 -1.43 6.87
N PHE A 15 0.22 -0.81 6.37
CA PHE A 15 0.53 0.60 6.61
C PHE A 15 -0.57 1.51 6.06
N GLY A 16 -1.04 1.29 4.84
CA GLY A 16 -2.13 2.07 4.25
C GLY A 16 -3.42 2.00 5.06
N ILE A 17 -3.80 0.80 5.54
CA ILE A 17 -4.97 0.63 6.42
C ILE A 17 -4.79 1.38 7.75
N TRP A 18 -3.60 1.29 8.35
CA TRP A 18 -3.28 2.02 9.59
C TRP A 18 -3.37 3.54 9.41
N VAL A 19 -2.83 4.09 8.32
CA VAL A 19 -2.90 5.52 8.00
C VAL A 19 -4.35 6.00 7.90
N MET A 20 -5.23 5.24 7.22
CA MET A 20 -6.66 5.58 7.16
C MET A 20 -7.33 5.57 8.55
N SER A 21 -6.94 4.65 9.44
CA SER A 21 -7.47 4.59 10.80
C SER A 21 -7.08 5.81 11.64
N VAL A 22 -5.90 6.38 11.43
CA VAL A 22 -5.38 7.53 12.18
C VAL A 22 -5.88 8.86 11.61
N ALA A 23 -6.47 8.87 10.40
CA ALA A 23 -6.92 10.09 9.73
C ALA A 23 -7.82 10.98 10.60
N PHE A 24 -8.72 10.39 11.39
CA PHE A 24 -9.64 11.13 12.28
C PHE A 24 -8.98 11.66 13.57
N GLN A 25 -7.72 11.32 13.81
CA GLN A 25 -6.92 11.83 14.93
C GLN A 25 -6.06 13.03 14.53
N VAL A 26 -5.91 13.29 13.22
CA VAL A 26 -5.09 14.38 12.68
C VAL A 26 -6.00 15.56 12.31
N VAL A 27 -6.33 16.36 13.32
CA VAL A 27 -7.23 17.51 13.17
C VAL A 27 -6.73 18.48 12.11
N GLY A 28 -7.59 18.80 11.14
CA GLY A 28 -7.29 19.72 10.03
C GLY A 28 -6.59 19.08 8.83
N PHE A 29 -6.24 17.80 8.89
CA PHE A 29 -5.65 17.03 7.79
C PHE A 29 -6.35 15.69 7.54
N GLU A 30 -7.59 15.53 8.01
CA GLU A 30 -8.35 14.28 7.96
C GLU A 30 -8.45 13.75 6.53
N ALA A 31 -8.82 14.61 5.58
CA ALA A 31 -8.95 14.24 4.17
C ALA A 31 -7.59 13.84 3.54
N PRO A 32 -6.54 14.69 3.56
CA PRO A 32 -5.23 14.31 3.05
C PRO A 32 -4.68 13.01 3.63
N VAL A 33 -4.80 12.81 4.95
CA VAL A 33 -4.30 11.60 5.63
C VAL A 33 -5.09 10.38 5.18
N PHE A 34 -6.42 10.46 5.14
CA PHE A 34 -7.26 9.36 4.65
C PHE A 34 -6.94 8.98 3.20
N PHE A 35 -6.85 9.96 2.31
CA PHE A 35 -6.52 9.72 0.90
C PHE A 35 -5.10 9.16 0.71
N SER A 36 -4.13 9.57 1.54
CA SER A 36 -2.79 8.99 1.50
C SER A 36 -2.78 7.49 1.83
N GLY A 37 -3.65 7.05 2.76
CA GLY A 37 -3.86 5.64 3.06
C GLY A 37 -4.44 4.86 1.88
N ILE A 38 -5.42 5.44 1.16
CA ILE A 38 -5.98 4.85 -0.08
C ILE A 38 -4.90 4.69 -1.15
N VAL A 39 -4.04 5.70 -1.33
CA VAL A 39 -2.93 5.64 -2.29
C VAL A 39 -1.94 4.54 -1.88
N ALA A 40 -1.58 4.43 -0.59
CA ALA A 40 -0.69 3.38 -0.09
C ALA A 40 -1.28 1.97 -0.31
N VAL A 41 -2.57 1.77 -0.04
CA VAL A 41 -3.27 0.51 -0.33
C VAL A 41 -3.26 0.23 -1.83
N SER A 42 -3.55 1.22 -2.67
CA SER A 42 -3.56 1.05 -4.13
C SER A 42 -2.17 0.65 -4.66
N LEU A 43 -1.10 1.27 -4.16
CA LEU A 43 0.28 0.94 -4.49
C LEU A 43 0.67 -0.47 -4.03
N SER A 44 0.17 -0.92 -2.87
CA SER A 44 0.43 -2.27 -2.37
C SER A 44 -0.07 -3.37 -3.30
N PHE A 45 -1.15 -3.10 -4.06
CA PHE A 45 -1.63 -4.00 -5.11
C PHE A 45 -0.91 -3.78 -6.45
N ALA A 46 -0.51 -2.55 -6.78
CA ALA A 46 0.21 -2.26 -8.03
C ALA A 46 1.59 -2.92 -8.13
N ILE A 47 2.30 -3.06 -7.00
CA ILE A 47 3.61 -3.73 -6.91
C ILE A 47 3.56 -5.19 -7.40
N PRO A 48 2.64 -6.05 -6.92
CA PRO A 48 2.48 -7.40 -7.45
C PRO A 48 2.21 -7.43 -8.95
N PHE A 49 1.33 -6.58 -9.47
CA PHE A 49 0.97 -6.61 -10.91
C PHE A 49 2.12 -6.21 -11.84
N HIS A 50 2.99 -5.29 -11.44
CA HIS A 50 4.08 -4.80 -12.32
C HIS A 50 5.43 -5.47 -12.06
N VAL A 51 5.68 -5.98 -10.85
CA VAL A 51 6.98 -6.55 -10.46
C VAL A 51 6.96 -8.09 -10.45
N LEU A 52 5.84 -8.74 -10.08
CA LEU A 52 5.76 -10.21 -10.10
C LEU A 52 5.46 -10.76 -11.50
N GLY A 53 4.76 -10.01 -12.36
CA GLY A 53 4.46 -10.44 -13.74
C GLY A 53 5.69 -10.54 -14.67
N LYS A 54 6.83 -9.95 -14.30
CA LYS A 54 8.08 -10.01 -15.08
C LYS A 54 9.12 -10.98 -14.52
N ALA A 55 8.84 -11.59 -13.37
CA ALA A 55 9.73 -12.58 -12.75
C ALA A 55 9.54 -13.99 -13.33
N ASP A 56 8.42 -14.23 -14.02
CA ASP A 56 8.19 -15.44 -14.81
C ASP A 56 8.50 -15.07 -16.27
N GLY A 57 9.71 -15.42 -16.71
CA GLY A 57 10.27 -14.98 -17.98
C GLY A 57 9.38 -15.23 -19.20
N ALA A 58 9.14 -14.16 -19.96
CA ALA A 58 8.80 -14.16 -21.37
C ALA A 58 9.63 -13.08 -22.07
#